data_AF-A0A936CRZ2-F1
#
_entry.id   AF-A0A936CRZ2-F1
#
_cell.length_a   1.000
_cell.length_b   1.000
_cell.length_c   1.000
_cell.angle_alpha   90.00
_cell.angle_beta   90.00
_cell.angle_gamma   90.00
#
_symmetry.space_group_name_H-M   'P 1'
#
loop_
_entity.id
_entity.type
_entity.pdbx_description
1 polymer ?
#
loop_
_entity_poly.entity_id
_entity_poly.type
_entity_poly.pdbx_seq_one_letter_code
_entity_poly.pdbx_strand_id
1 'polypeptide(L)'
;MTWLRNRCLPMAYLALLATLAVVGCTSKEDPSEVLVVCGNHTCGDLVMVTTDTSSDGYHYLYPRLSPDGSAIAFTCDWWALPSDPRYGGDDFFVNHRQVGVIPAQVGLEPVENLSLLGAQLVRLEDFTLQISGVGDFQRQARDFAKGAPVWDTTLANTLLMPIKIRVGFRLFRADITNPDQTTVTPLFLESTDASTSPVQWQHTEPVLSPNGRWLAFVRSGCAIPDSLDTCSGLAIWMLDMTTAGADDGYGARTFAVTREYSRIEAPAWSPDGTSLVFSGGLDVAGQRGVGTELFSVDFDASSADAGTMVLDHNLRRITSTTMSAGDPIAGILNTSPCYSPDGSQVYFISTRRVPALTLHDRNVWRVPADGSLEPEIYYHTRGDESHPTMTSNGWLLMSSTLGFPTEMLDRLAAEAYQRIRQLNQYNIENDPDYIPKSEIQMYTEAVLARQQLAFFEGVMSHLYFYRP
;
A
#
# COMPACT_ATOMS: atom_id res chain seq x y z
N MET A 1 39.94 4.22 53.93
CA MET A 1 39.62 3.65 52.60
C MET A 1 38.20 3.96 52.10
N THR A 2 37.26 4.37 52.94
CA THR A 2 35.90 4.80 52.54
C THR A 2 35.87 6.11 51.73
N TRP A 3 36.87 6.98 51.90
CA TRP A 3 36.94 8.28 51.22
C TRP A 3 37.20 8.19 49.69
N LEU A 4 37.99 7.20 49.24
CA LEU A 4 38.23 6.98 47.81
C LEU A 4 37.04 6.30 47.10
N ARG A 5 36.27 5.47 47.82
CA ARG A 5 35.16 4.69 47.25
C ARG A 5 34.01 5.59 46.77
N ASN A 6 33.75 6.69 47.48
CA ASN A 6 32.66 7.62 47.14
C ASN A 6 33.00 8.60 46.00
N ARG A 7 34.29 8.80 45.67
CA ARG A 7 34.70 9.70 44.58
C ARG A 7 34.93 8.99 43.25
N CYS A 8 35.29 7.71 43.28
CA CYS A 8 35.51 6.93 42.05
C CYS A 8 34.21 6.35 41.47
N LEU A 9 33.20 6.05 42.30
CA LEU A 9 31.92 5.50 41.83
C LEU A 9 31.19 6.40 40.80
N PRO A 10 31.08 7.74 41.02
CA PRO A 10 30.41 8.62 40.06
C PRO A 10 31.15 8.70 38.71
N MET A 11 32.48 8.68 38.72
CA MET A 11 33.26 8.71 37.48
C MET A 11 33.14 7.39 36.70
N ALA A 12 33.11 6.24 37.39
CA ALA A 12 32.85 4.96 36.75
C ALA A 12 31.43 4.89 36.16
N TYR A 13 30.43 5.43 36.87
CA TYR A 13 29.06 5.54 36.37
C TYR A 13 28.95 6.48 35.17
N LEU A 14 29.61 7.64 35.18
CA LEU A 14 29.62 8.57 34.06
C LEU A 14 30.36 7.98 32.85
N ALA A 15 31.46 7.27 33.06
CA ALA A 15 32.17 6.58 31.98
C ALA A 15 31.32 5.45 31.39
N LEU A 16 30.62 4.69 32.22
CA LEU A 16 29.68 3.66 31.77
C LEU A 16 28.51 4.27 31.00
N LEU A 17 27.88 5.33 31.52
CA LEU A 17 26.79 6.03 30.84
C LEU A 17 27.24 6.68 29.52
N ALA A 18 28.44 7.27 29.48
CA ALA A 18 29.00 7.79 28.24
C ALA A 18 29.30 6.67 27.23
N THR A 19 29.80 5.52 27.69
CA THR A 19 30.02 4.35 26.83
C THR A 19 28.69 3.79 26.32
N LEU A 20 27.68 3.68 27.17
CA LEU A 20 26.34 3.24 26.80
C LEU A 20 25.69 4.22 25.81
N ALA A 21 25.84 5.53 26.00
CA ALA A 21 25.35 6.54 25.06
C ALA A 21 26.09 6.48 23.70
N VAL A 22 27.41 6.26 23.69
CA VAL A 22 28.21 6.10 22.46
C VAL A 22 27.87 4.81 21.72
N VAL A 23 27.48 3.75 22.44
CA VAL A 23 27.06 2.46 21.88
C VAL A 23 25.55 2.45 21.53
N GLY A 24 24.83 3.55 21.75
CA GLY A 24 23.41 3.69 21.41
C GLY A 24 22.45 3.01 22.39
N CYS A 25 22.91 2.58 23.57
CA CYS A 25 22.05 2.10 24.64
C CYS A 25 21.31 3.28 25.27
N THR A 26 20.09 3.51 24.82
CA THR A 26 19.16 4.47 25.43
C THR A 26 18.48 3.85 26.65
N SER A 27 18.45 4.58 27.78
CA SER A 27 17.63 4.23 28.95
C SER A 27 16.22 4.81 28.87
N LYS A 28 15.78 5.29 27.70
CA LYS A 28 14.39 5.69 27.53
C LYS A 28 13.55 4.45 27.74
N GLU A 29 12.65 4.51 28.70
CA GLU A 29 11.42 3.72 28.61
C GLU A 29 10.88 3.89 27.20
N ASP A 30 10.38 2.80 26.60
CA ASP A 30 9.65 2.90 25.34
C ASP A 30 8.70 4.09 25.46
N PRO A 31 8.71 5.05 24.50
CA PRO A 31 7.85 6.21 24.59
C PRO A 31 6.44 5.72 24.94
N SER A 32 5.78 6.41 25.88
CA SER A 32 4.39 6.10 26.20
C SER A 32 3.55 6.48 24.98
N GLU A 33 3.52 5.61 23.98
CA GLU A 33 2.78 5.78 22.74
C GLU A 33 1.33 5.44 23.01
N VAL A 34 0.68 6.31 23.79
CA VAL A 34 -0.76 6.30 23.98
C VAL A 34 -1.31 7.32 23.01
N LEU A 35 -1.60 6.89 21.78
CA LEU A 35 -2.47 7.66 20.91
C LEU A 35 -3.88 7.66 21.51
N VAL A 36 -4.51 8.83 21.52
CA VAL A 36 -5.90 8.93 21.94
C VAL A 36 -6.76 8.28 20.86
N VAL A 37 -7.61 7.34 21.27
CA VAL A 37 -8.54 6.65 20.38
C VAL A 37 -9.88 7.39 20.38
N CYS A 38 -10.39 7.68 19.19
CA CYS A 38 -11.75 8.14 18.95
C CYS A 38 -12.48 6.96 18.31
N GLY A 39 -13.39 6.31 19.05
CA GLY A 39 -14.06 5.10 18.57
C GLY A 39 -13.12 3.90 18.43
N ASN A 40 -12.89 3.48 17.19
CA ASN A 40 -12.05 2.33 16.81
C ASN A 40 -10.77 2.73 16.06
N HIS A 41 -10.42 4.01 15.99
CA HIS A 41 -9.22 4.51 15.32
C HIS A 41 -8.57 5.69 16.07
N THR A 42 -7.38 6.09 15.60
CA THR A 42 -6.68 7.29 16.09
C THR A 42 -7.56 8.53 15.91
N CYS A 43 -7.65 9.40 16.92
CA CYS A 43 -8.43 10.64 16.83
C CYS A 43 -8.01 11.51 15.63
N GLY A 44 -9.01 11.91 14.85
CA GLY A 44 -8.86 12.69 13.62
C GLY A 44 -10.10 12.50 12.74
N ASP A 45 -10.10 13.08 11.55
CA ASP A 45 -11.17 12.90 10.56
C ASP A 45 -10.81 11.72 9.64
N LEU A 46 -11.45 10.58 9.87
CA LEU A 46 -11.31 9.37 9.07
C LEU A 46 -12.51 9.23 8.14
N VAL A 47 -12.24 9.19 6.84
CA VAL A 47 -13.27 9.12 5.82
C VAL A 47 -13.07 7.91 4.92
N MET A 48 -14.07 7.04 4.89
CA MET A 48 -14.13 5.89 3.99
C MET A 48 -14.46 6.34 2.55
N VAL A 49 -13.73 5.80 1.58
CA VAL A 49 -13.87 6.08 0.14
C VAL A 49 -14.71 4.98 -0.53
N THR A 50 -14.38 3.72 -0.26
CA THR A 50 -15.08 2.55 -0.79
C THR A 50 -16.14 2.10 0.21
N THR A 51 -17.33 2.67 0.16
CA THR A 51 -18.42 2.44 1.14
C THR A 51 -19.37 1.30 0.74
N ASP A 52 -18.94 0.42 -0.17
CA ASP A 52 -19.77 -0.68 -0.61
C ASP A 52 -20.00 -1.71 0.51
N THR A 53 -21.17 -2.35 0.48
CA THR A 53 -21.57 -3.39 1.42
C THR A 53 -21.69 -4.74 0.73
N SER A 54 -20.93 -4.96 -0.34
CA SER A 54 -21.00 -6.23 -1.08
C SER A 54 -20.36 -7.34 -0.24
N SER A 55 -21.09 -8.42 0.01
CA SER A 55 -20.78 -9.42 1.05
C SER A 55 -19.59 -10.35 0.74
N ASP A 56 -18.87 -10.11 -0.34
CA ASP A 56 -18.01 -11.14 -0.94
C ASP A 56 -16.53 -11.04 -0.53
N GLY A 57 -16.20 -10.20 0.46
CA GLY A 57 -14.89 -10.24 1.14
C GLY A 57 -13.74 -9.60 0.36
N TYR A 58 -13.96 -8.39 -0.17
CA TYR A 58 -13.02 -7.68 -1.04
C TYR A 58 -11.76 -7.18 -0.36
N HIS A 59 -10.64 -7.19 -1.08
CA HIS A 59 -9.45 -6.44 -0.66
C HIS A 59 -9.06 -5.36 -1.67
N TYR A 60 -9.29 -4.09 -1.31
CA TYR A 60 -8.75 -2.94 -2.06
C TYR A 60 -7.35 -2.60 -1.54
N LEU A 61 -6.33 -2.74 -2.40
CA LEU A 61 -4.92 -2.61 -2.05
C LEU A 61 -4.22 -1.60 -2.98
N TYR A 62 -3.03 -1.16 -2.57
CA TYR A 62 -2.19 -0.22 -3.33
C TYR A 62 -2.94 1.02 -3.87
N PRO A 63 -3.70 1.75 -3.03
CA PRO A 63 -4.36 2.96 -3.51
C PRO A 63 -3.32 4.01 -3.94
N ARG A 64 -3.60 4.69 -5.05
CA ARG A 64 -2.83 5.80 -5.60
C ARG A 64 -3.75 6.90 -6.09
N LEU A 65 -3.58 8.08 -5.52
CA LEU A 65 -4.27 9.28 -5.95
C LEU A 65 -3.68 9.77 -7.28
N SER A 66 -4.55 10.23 -8.19
CA SER A 66 -4.15 10.86 -9.44
C SER A 66 -3.41 12.19 -9.18
N PRO A 67 -2.56 12.65 -10.12
CA PRO A 67 -1.77 13.87 -9.91
C PRO A 67 -2.61 15.13 -9.65
N ASP A 68 -3.83 15.18 -10.19
CA ASP A 68 -4.81 16.26 -9.99
C ASP A 68 -5.70 16.06 -8.74
N GLY A 69 -5.56 14.93 -8.05
CA GLY A 69 -6.34 14.59 -6.86
C GLY A 69 -7.78 14.16 -7.13
N SER A 70 -8.18 13.96 -8.39
CA SER A 70 -9.58 13.72 -8.77
C SER A 70 -10.01 12.25 -8.76
N ALA A 71 -9.07 11.31 -8.84
CA ALA A 71 -9.34 9.88 -8.93
C ALA A 71 -8.34 9.05 -8.11
N ILE A 72 -8.77 7.87 -7.68
CA ILE A 72 -7.94 6.88 -7.00
C ILE A 72 -7.90 5.63 -7.86
N ALA A 73 -6.70 5.19 -8.24
CA ALA A 73 -6.45 3.88 -8.79
C ALA A 73 -6.06 2.93 -7.66
N PHE A 74 -6.53 1.69 -7.70
CA PHE A 74 -6.22 0.68 -6.69
C PHE A 74 -6.29 -0.70 -7.32
N THR A 75 -5.59 -1.67 -6.73
CA THR A 75 -5.83 -3.06 -7.09
C THR A 75 -6.96 -3.62 -6.26
N CYS A 76 -7.81 -4.43 -6.86
CA CYS A 76 -8.81 -5.20 -6.16
C CYS A 76 -8.48 -6.69 -6.27
N ASP A 77 -8.44 -7.36 -5.12
CA ASP A 77 -8.41 -8.81 -5.03
C ASP A 77 -9.86 -9.32 -4.85
N TRP A 78 -10.24 -10.25 -5.74
CA TRP A 78 -11.50 -10.99 -5.90
C TRP A 78 -12.83 -10.19 -5.82
N TRP A 79 -13.58 -10.14 -6.95
CA TRP A 79 -14.99 -9.73 -7.23
C TRP A 79 -15.45 -8.24 -7.20
N ALA A 80 -14.59 -7.23 -7.36
CA ALA A 80 -15.02 -5.83 -7.12
C ALA A 80 -16.23 -5.28 -7.93
N LEU A 81 -16.74 -5.97 -8.95
CA LEU A 81 -17.85 -5.55 -9.81
C LEU A 81 -18.60 -6.81 -10.30
N PRO A 82 -19.95 -6.79 -10.47
CA PRO A 82 -20.81 -7.95 -10.25
C PRO A 82 -20.42 -9.15 -11.11
N SER A 83 -20.21 -10.27 -10.45
CA SER A 83 -20.05 -11.56 -11.11
C SER A 83 -20.66 -12.61 -10.17
N ASP A 84 -21.99 -12.65 -10.19
CA ASP A 84 -22.70 -13.79 -9.63
C ASP A 84 -22.34 -15.01 -10.50
N PRO A 85 -21.67 -16.04 -9.93
CA PRO A 85 -21.15 -17.18 -10.67
C PRO A 85 -22.22 -18.00 -11.41
N ARG A 86 -23.49 -17.65 -11.26
CA ARG A 86 -24.60 -18.16 -12.10
C ARG A 86 -24.62 -17.58 -13.51
N TYR A 87 -23.88 -16.52 -13.80
CA TYR A 87 -23.78 -15.92 -15.13
C TYR A 87 -22.54 -16.45 -15.87
N GLY A 88 -22.74 -17.08 -17.04
CA GLY A 88 -21.63 -17.61 -17.83
C GLY A 88 -20.71 -16.50 -18.35
N GLY A 89 -19.40 -16.68 -18.23
CA GLY A 89 -18.38 -15.67 -18.56
C GLY A 89 -17.61 -15.12 -17.36
N ASP A 90 -17.78 -15.70 -16.17
CA ASP A 90 -17.27 -15.15 -14.91
C ASP A 90 -15.92 -15.72 -14.43
N ASP A 91 -15.40 -16.75 -15.10
CA ASP A 91 -14.09 -17.37 -14.79
C ASP A 91 -12.93 -16.35 -14.82
N PHE A 92 -13.14 -15.22 -15.51
CA PHE A 92 -12.18 -14.13 -15.72
C PHE A 92 -12.00 -13.22 -14.48
N PHE A 93 -13.00 -13.11 -13.60
CA PHE A 93 -13.00 -12.18 -12.45
C PHE A 93 -12.51 -12.82 -11.15
N VAL A 94 -12.41 -14.15 -11.14
CA VAL A 94 -12.16 -14.98 -9.95
C VAL A 94 -10.67 -15.25 -9.73
N ASN A 95 -9.88 -15.29 -10.80
CA ASN A 95 -8.52 -15.86 -10.74
C ASN A 95 -7.38 -14.81 -10.75
N HIS A 96 -7.70 -13.53 -10.95
CA HIS A 96 -6.70 -12.51 -11.26
C HIS A 96 -6.97 -11.20 -10.54
N ARG A 97 -5.94 -10.66 -9.87
CA ARG A 97 -5.94 -9.29 -9.31
C ARG A 97 -6.19 -8.28 -10.41
N GLN A 98 -7.19 -7.42 -10.23
CA GLN A 98 -7.58 -6.39 -11.19
C GLN A 98 -7.23 -4.99 -10.69
N VAL A 99 -7.38 -3.98 -11.55
CA VAL A 99 -7.23 -2.56 -11.20
C VAL A 99 -8.58 -1.88 -11.39
N GLY A 100 -9.02 -1.18 -10.35
CA GLY A 100 -10.17 -0.29 -10.37
C GLY A 100 -9.73 1.18 -10.31
N VAL A 101 -10.56 2.05 -10.86
CA VAL A 101 -10.47 3.50 -10.68
C VAL A 101 -11.77 4.02 -10.10
N ILE A 102 -11.71 4.94 -9.14
CA ILE A 102 -12.87 5.55 -8.52
C ILE A 102 -12.63 7.05 -8.36
N PRO A 103 -13.65 7.92 -8.50
CA PRO A 103 -13.52 9.33 -8.13
C PRO A 103 -13.02 9.48 -6.69
N ALA A 104 -12.08 10.39 -6.48
CA ALA A 104 -11.61 10.76 -5.15
C ALA A 104 -12.71 11.58 -4.47
N GLN A 105 -13.49 10.90 -3.65
CA GLN A 105 -14.62 11.49 -2.95
C GLN A 105 -14.59 11.14 -1.46
N VAL A 106 -15.25 11.98 -0.68
CA VAL A 106 -15.14 12.01 0.78
C VAL A 106 -16.56 12.05 1.33
N GLY A 107 -16.89 11.10 2.21
CA GLY A 107 -18.05 11.19 3.08
C GLY A 107 -19.37 10.80 2.42
N LEU A 108 -19.36 9.79 1.55
CA LEU A 108 -20.58 9.24 0.98
C LEU A 108 -21.23 8.21 1.92
N GLU A 109 -22.54 8.07 1.77
CA GLU A 109 -23.32 7.02 2.42
C GLU A 109 -22.91 5.63 1.91
N PRO A 110 -23.10 4.56 2.71
CA PRO A 110 -22.92 3.21 2.23
C PRO A 110 -23.78 2.91 1.00
N VAL A 111 -23.22 2.19 0.04
CA VAL A 111 -23.93 1.77 -1.16
C VAL A 111 -23.81 0.26 -1.36
N GLU A 112 -24.68 -0.31 -2.19
CA GLU A 112 -24.64 -1.75 -2.45
C GLU A 112 -23.42 -2.19 -3.26
N ASN A 113 -22.92 -1.34 -4.17
CA ASN A 113 -21.81 -1.64 -5.06
C ASN A 113 -20.99 -0.38 -5.41
N LEU A 114 -19.68 -0.52 -5.55
CA LEU A 114 -18.75 0.56 -5.90
C LEU A 114 -19.05 1.27 -7.22
N SER A 115 -19.71 0.63 -8.19
CA SER A 115 -20.15 1.29 -9.43
C SER A 115 -21.11 2.46 -9.16
N LEU A 116 -21.90 2.40 -8.08
CA LEU A 116 -22.76 3.51 -7.65
C LEU A 116 -21.95 4.71 -7.13
N LEU A 117 -20.71 4.47 -6.71
CA LEU A 117 -19.72 5.48 -6.35
C LEU A 117 -18.92 5.98 -7.56
N GLY A 118 -19.25 5.53 -8.77
CA GLY A 118 -18.53 5.86 -9.99
C GLY A 118 -17.25 5.03 -10.20
N ALA A 119 -17.05 3.94 -9.45
CA ALA A 119 -15.92 3.06 -9.69
C ALA A 119 -16.05 2.34 -11.04
N GLN A 120 -14.94 2.21 -11.76
CA GLN A 120 -14.84 1.55 -13.04
C GLN A 120 -13.68 0.55 -13.02
N LEU A 121 -13.87 -0.59 -13.69
CA LEU A 121 -12.81 -1.57 -13.87
C LEU A 121 -11.89 -1.13 -15.01
N VAL A 122 -10.59 -1.29 -14.85
CA VAL A 122 -9.63 -1.15 -15.93
C VAL A 122 -9.53 -2.47 -16.70
N ARG A 123 -10.30 -2.57 -17.80
CA ARG A 123 -10.39 -3.74 -18.68
C ARG A 123 -9.49 -3.56 -19.87
N LEU A 124 -8.62 -4.54 -20.12
CA LEU A 124 -7.64 -4.46 -21.21
C LEU A 124 -8.28 -4.88 -22.53
N GLU A 125 -8.01 -4.13 -23.59
CA GLU A 125 -8.24 -4.59 -24.95
C GLU A 125 -7.29 -5.76 -25.30
N ASP A 126 -7.66 -6.52 -26.32
CA ASP A 126 -6.76 -7.52 -26.89
C ASP A 126 -5.48 -6.86 -27.38
N PHE A 127 -4.37 -7.21 -26.76
CA PHE A 127 -3.05 -6.91 -27.30
C PHE A 127 -2.32 -8.20 -27.67
N THR A 128 -1.36 -8.07 -28.57
CA THR A 128 -0.47 -9.15 -28.98
C THR A 128 0.94 -8.78 -28.54
N LEU A 129 1.58 -9.68 -27.82
CA LEU A 129 2.96 -9.50 -27.39
C LEU A 129 3.83 -10.60 -27.97
N GLN A 130 4.95 -10.22 -28.59
CA GLN A 130 5.95 -11.19 -29.03
C GLN A 130 6.79 -11.62 -27.81
N ILE A 131 6.69 -12.90 -27.44
CA ILE A 131 7.44 -13.51 -26.34
C ILE A 131 7.85 -14.91 -26.81
N SER A 132 9.09 -15.30 -26.58
CA SER A 132 9.67 -16.63 -26.84
C SER A 132 10.22 -16.88 -28.25
N GLY A 133 10.81 -15.87 -28.90
CA GLY A 133 11.44 -16.02 -30.22
C GLY A 133 10.56 -15.63 -31.39
N VAL A 134 11.04 -15.94 -32.60
CA VAL A 134 10.34 -15.60 -33.85
C VAL A 134 9.13 -16.52 -34.02
N GLY A 135 7.93 -15.98 -33.84
CA GLY A 135 6.67 -16.65 -34.16
C GLY A 135 5.80 -17.09 -32.98
N ASP A 136 6.31 -17.03 -31.74
CA ASP A 136 5.47 -17.20 -30.54
C ASP A 136 4.93 -15.84 -30.11
N PHE A 137 3.61 -15.74 -30.16
CA PHE A 137 2.86 -14.55 -29.82
C PHE A 137 1.88 -14.92 -28.73
N GLN A 138 1.94 -14.18 -27.63
CA GLN A 138 0.85 -14.20 -26.66
C GLN A 138 -0.30 -13.40 -27.29
N ARG A 139 -1.21 -14.12 -27.94
CA ARG A 139 -2.43 -13.57 -28.55
C ARG A 139 -3.56 -13.57 -27.52
N GLN A 140 -4.48 -12.62 -27.68
CA GLN A 140 -5.65 -12.47 -26.82
C GLN A 140 -5.28 -12.30 -25.35
N ALA A 141 -4.30 -11.43 -25.11
CA ALA A 141 -3.82 -11.13 -23.77
C ALA A 141 -4.88 -10.33 -22.99
N ARG A 142 -5.95 -10.99 -22.53
CA ARG A 142 -7.00 -10.38 -21.71
C ARG A 142 -6.87 -10.81 -20.26
N ASP A 143 -7.15 -9.87 -19.36
CA ASP A 143 -7.46 -10.11 -17.94
C ASP A 143 -6.38 -10.79 -17.09
N PHE A 144 -5.11 -10.64 -17.49
CA PHE A 144 -3.98 -11.03 -16.65
C PHE A 144 -3.97 -10.33 -15.30
N ALA A 145 -3.39 -10.99 -14.30
CA ALA A 145 -3.13 -10.38 -13.00
C ALA A 145 -2.34 -9.08 -13.18
N LYS A 146 -2.84 -8.01 -12.55
CA LYS A 146 -2.24 -6.68 -12.54
C LYS A 146 -1.60 -6.41 -11.19
N GLY A 147 -0.44 -5.76 -11.19
CA GLY A 147 0.25 -5.32 -9.98
C GLY A 147 -0.20 -3.94 -9.51
N ALA A 148 0.56 -3.36 -8.59
CA ALA A 148 0.30 -2.02 -8.06
C ALA A 148 0.27 -0.97 -9.21
N PRO A 149 -0.84 -0.21 -9.37
CA PRO A 149 -0.92 0.85 -10.37
C PRO A 149 -0.13 2.07 -9.89
N VAL A 150 0.32 2.89 -10.83
CA VAL A 150 0.92 4.21 -10.62
C VAL A 150 0.39 5.14 -11.69
N TRP A 151 0.09 6.39 -11.36
CA TRP A 151 -0.28 7.38 -12.37
C TRP A 151 0.95 7.90 -13.12
N ASP A 152 0.88 7.96 -14.45
CA ASP A 152 1.87 8.69 -15.23
C ASP A 152 1.65 10.19 -15.01
N THR A 153 2.64 10.89 -14.45
CA THR A 153 2.53 12.32 -14.14
C THR A 153 2.68 13.21 -15.38
N THR A 154 3.11 12.63 -16.50
CA THR A 154 3.35 13.34 -17.76
C THR A 154 2.20 13.17 -18.76
N LEU A 155 1.33 12.18 -18.55
CA LEU A 155 0.22 11.83 -19.43
C LEU A 155 -1.08 11.73 -18.62
N ALA A 156 -2.10 12.49 -19.03
CA ALA A 156 -3.42 12.39 -18.41
C ALA A 156 -4.04 10.99 -18.62
N ASN A 157 -4.87 10.54 -17.68
CA ASN A 157 -5.61 9.27 -17.76
C ASN A 157 -4.74 8.07 -18.14
N THR A 158 -3.50 8.04 -17.64
CA THR A 158 -2.55 6.99 -17.96
C THR A 158 -2.03 6.34 -16.69
N LEU A 159 -2.08 5.01 -16.65
CA LEU A 159 -1.53 4.20 -15.57
C LEU A 159 -0.27 3.46 -16.04
N LEU A 160 0.70 3.33 -15.15
CA LEU A 160 1.84 2.44 -15.24
C LEU A 160 1.57 1.29 -14.28
N MET A 161 1.64 0.05 -14.75
CA MET A 161 1.41 -1.11 -13.89
C MET A 161 2.12 -2.37 -14.37
N PRO A 162 2.50 -3.28 -13.47
CA PRO A 162 2.89 -4.62 -13.83
C PRO A 162 1.70 -5.38 -14.39
N ILE A 163 1.88 -6.08 -15.51
CA ILE A 163 0.91 -7.06 -16.02
C ILE A 163 1.63 -8.40 -16.12
N LYS A 164 1.01 -9.43 -15.55
CA LYS A 164 1.52 -10.79 -15.63
C LYS A 164 1.42 -11.30 -17.07
N ILE A 165 2.54 -11.73 -17.62
CA ILE A 165 2.60 -12.44 -18.91
C ILE A 165 3.19 -13.84 -18.68
N ARG A 166 3.31 -14.65 -19.74
CA ARG A 166 3.80 -16.04 -19.63
C ARG A 166 5.16 -16.17 -18.91
N VAL A 167 6.00 -15.13 -19.00
CA VAL A 167 7.38 -15.09 -18.49
C VAL A 167 7.54 -14.23 -17.22
N GLY A 168 6.43 -14.02 -16.50
CA GLY A 168 6.33 -13.23 -15.26
C GLY A 168 5.72 -11.84 -15.48
N PHE A 169 5.83 -10.96 -14.50
CA PHE A 169 5.33 -9.59 -14.56
C PHE A 169 6.25 -8.69 -15.39
N ARG A 170 5.68 -7.91 -16.30
CA ARG A 170 6.38 -6.83 -17.03
C ARG A 170 5.67 -5.51 -16.85
N LEU A 171 6.38 -4.42 -17.07
CA LEU A 171 5.86 -3.06 -16.92
C LEU A 171 5.12 -2.65 -18.20
N PHE A 172 3.89 -2.16 -18.04
CA PHE A 172 3.07 -1.63 -19.12
C PHE A 172 2.59 -0.22 -18.78
N ARG A 173 2.36 0.56 -19.83
CA ARG A 173 1.57 1.79 -19.81
C ARG A 173 0.19 1.48 -20.36
N ALA A 174 -0.83 1.99 -19.68
CA ALA A 174 -2.23 1.77 -19.96
C ALA A 174 -2.95 3.11 -20.12
N ASP A 175 -3.55 3.37 -21.28
CA ASP A 175 -4.42 4.53 -21.50
C ASP A 175 -5.84 4.17 -21.02
N ILE A 176 -6.24 4.79 -19.91
CA ILE A 176 -7.51 4.56 -19.24
C ILE A 176 -8.50 5.69 -19.51
N THR A 177 -8.37 6.43 -20.61
CA THR A 177 -9.38 7.40 -21.06
C THR A 177 -10.77 6.75 -21.20
N ASN A 178 -10.80 5.46 -21.57
CA ASN A 178 -11.97 4.59 -21.46
C ASN A 178 -11.59 3.32 -20.68
N PRO A 179 -11.83 3.24 -19.36
CA PRO A 179 -11.39 2.10 -18.56
C PRO A 179 -11.93 0.75 -19.03
N ASP A 180 -13.12 0.71 -19.64
CA ASP A 180 -13.71 -0.53 -20.19
C ASP A 180 -13.01 -1.03 -21.48
N GLN A 181 -12.17 -0.20 -22.10
CA GLN A 181 -11.45 -0.44 -23.35
C GLN A 181 -10.03 0.13 -23.26
N THR A 182 -9.29 -0.34 -22.25
CA THR A 182 -7.94 0.15 -21.97
C THR A 182 -6.94 -0.45 -22.94
N THR A 183 -6.24 0.39 -23.70
CA THR A 183 -5.11 -0.04 -24.53
C THR A 183 -3.84 -0.07 -23.69
N VAL A 184 -2.96 -1.04 -23.95
CA VAL A 184 -1.69 -1.17 -23.23
C VAL A 184 -0.51 -1.25 -24.19
N THR A 185 0.62 -0.69 -23.74
CA THR A 185 1.91 -0.76 -24.42
C THR A 185 2.98 -1.21 -23.44
N PRO A 186 3.86 -2.16 -23.82
CA PRO A 186 4.97 -2.56 -22.96
C PRO A 186 5.93 -1.39 -22.79
N LEU A 187 6.34 -1.11 -21.54
CA LEU A 187 7.34 -0.10 -21.25
C LEU A 187 8.74 -0.66 -21.32
N PHE A 188 8.90 -1.90 -20.85
CA PHE A 188 10.17 -2.60 -20.79
C PHE A 188 9.94 -4.11 -20.86
N LEU A 189 10.70 -4.75 -21.75
CA LEU A 189 10.81 -6.20 -21.88
C LEU A 189 12.28 -6.60 -21.73
N GLU A 190 12.53 -7.75 -21.14
CA GLU A 190 13.88 -8.27 -20.99
C GLU A 190 14.38 -8.81 -22.33
N SER A 191 15.65 -8.65 -22.66
CA SER A 191 16.21 -9.18 -23.91
C SER A 191 16.03 -10.70 -24.02
N THR A 192 15.95 -11.42 -22.89
CA THR A 192 15.68 -12.85 -22.86
C THR A 192 14.24 -13.21 -23.21
N ASP A 193 13.29 -12.28 -23.12
CA ASP A 193 11.89 -12.53 -23.45
C ASP A 193 11.71 -12.84 -24.94
N ALA A 194 12.60 -12.35 -25.79
CA ALA A 194 12.65 -12.69 -27.22
C ALA A 194 13.42 -14.00 -27.52
N SER A 195 13.93 -14.71 -26.50
CA SER A 195 14.67 -15.96 -26.72
C SER A 195 13.74 -17.18 -26.70
N THR A 196 14.15 -18.32 -27.27
CA THR A 196 13.36 -19.57 -27.24
C THR A 196 13.25 -20.19 -25.85
N SER A 197 13.97 -19.67 -24.85
CA SER A 197 13.97 -20.15 -23.46
C SER A 197 14.05 -18.94 -22.53
N PRO A 198 12.98 -18.15 -22.46
CA PRO A 198 12.98 -16.90 -21.71
C PRO A 198 13.19 -17.17 -20.23
N VAL A 199 13.99 -16.31 -19.59
CA VAL A 199 14.16 -16.33 -18.15
C VAL A 199 12.92 -15.71 -17.51
N GLN A 200 12.46 -16.31 -16.41
CA GLN A 200 11.33 -15.78 -15.67
C GLN A 200 11.79 -14.64 -14.77
N TRP A 201 11.44 -13.43 -15.17
CA TRP A 201 11.66 -12.22 -14.40
C TRP A 201 10.33 -11.70 -13.88
N GLN A 202 10.37 -11.00 -12.74
CA GLN A 202 9.25 -10.25 -12.21
C GLN A 202 9.67 -8.79 -12.11
N HIS A 203 8.86 -7.89 -12.66
CA HIS A 203 8.97 -6.45 -12.46
C HIS A 203 7.77 -6.00 -11.64
N THR A 204 7.98 -5.62 -10.39
CA THR A 204 6.90 -5.32 -9.45
C THR A 204 7.08 -3.97 -8.78
N GLU A 205 6.00 -3.48 -8.16
CA GLU A 205 5.99 -2.28 -7.33
C GLU A 205 6.65 -1.06 -8.00
N PRO A 206 6.19 -0.69 -9.21
CA PRO A 206 6.73 0.49 -9.86
C PRO A 206 6.42 1.73 -9.03
N VAL A 207 7.32 2.72 -9.06
CA VAL A 207 7.09 4.08 -8.57
C VAL A 207 7.75 5.09 -9.50
N LEU A 208 6.97 6.09 -9.89
CA LEU A 208 7.44 7.14 -10.79
C LEU A 208 8.08 8.27 -9.98
N SER A 209 9.24 8.74 -10.42
CA SER A 209 9.91 9.90 -9.85
C SER A 209 9.04 11.16 -9.96
N PRO A 210 9.22 12.15 -9.07
CA PRO A 210 8.40 13.37 -9.07
C PRO A 210 8.41 14.14 -10.39
N ASN A 211 9.51 14.06 -11.15
CA ASN A 211 9.64 14.71 -12.46
C ASN A 211 9.17 13.83 -13.64
N GLY A 212 8.69 12.61 -13.40
CA GLY A 212 8.21 11.68 -14.42
C GLY A 212 9.30 11.02 -15.28
N ARG A 213 10.59 11.33 -15.06
CA ARG A 213 11.68 10.88 -15.93
C ARG A 213 12.12 9.44 -15.66
N TRP A 214 12.07 9.05 -14.39
CA TRP A 214 12.59 7.78 -13.92
C TRP A 214 11.49 6.96 -13.28
N LEU A 215 11.37 5.69 -13.66
CA LEU A 215 10.47 4.72 -13.03
C LEU A 215 11.33 3.69 -12.28
N ALA A 216 11.26 3.72 -10.96
CA ALA A 216 11.90 2.70 -10.13
C ALA A 216 10.96 1.49 -10.00
N PHE A 217 11.51 0.29 -9.95
CA PHE A 217 10.75 -0.94 -9.77
C PHE A 217 11.62 -2.02 -9.13
N VAL A 218 10.99 -3.04 -8.53
CA VAL A 218 11.69 -4.21 -8.02
C VAL A 218 11.80 -5.25 -9.13
N ARG A 219 13.01 -5.74 -9.38
CA ARG A 219 13.31 -6.81 -10.34
C ARG A 219 13.75 -8.06 -9.57
N SER A 220 13.22 -9.22 -9.92
CA SER A 220 13.63 -10.50 -9.34
C SER A 220 13.58 -11.64 -10.34
N GLY A 221 14.52 -12.58 -10.27
CA GLY A 221 14.51 -13.80 -11.09
C GLY A 221 13.87 -14.95 -10.33
N CYS A 222 12.94 -15.67 -10.96
CA CYS A 222 12.16 -16.72 -10.29
C CYS A 222 12.30 -18.06 -10.99
N ALA A 223 12.24 -19.15 -10.21
CA ALA A 223 12.20 -20.50 -10.77
C ALA A 223 10.78 -20.91 -11.19
N ILE A 224 9.76 -20.42 -10.46
CA ILE A 224 8.35 -20.68 -10.72
C ILE A 224 7.64 -19.33 -10.92
N PRO A 225 6.78 -19.17 -11.94
CA PRO A 225 5.99 -17.97 -12.08
C PRO A 225 5.09 -17.80 -10.85
N ASP A 226 4.94 -16.56 -10.36
CA ASP A 226 4.02 -16.19 -9.28
C ASP A 226 4.34 -16.73 -7.87
N SER A 227 5.46 -17.44 -7.71
CA SER A 227 5.92 -17.82 -6.38
C SER A 227 7.01 -16.87 -5.92
N LEU A 228 6.64 -15.89 -5.09
CA LEU A 228 7.58 -14.99 -4.42
C LEU A 228 8.64 -15.79 -3.63
N ASP A 229 8.28 -16.96 -3.09
CA ASP A 229 9.20 -17.86 -2.38
C ASP A 229 10.31 -18.44 -3.27
N THR A 230 10.10 -18.49 -4.59
CA THR A 230 11.10 -18.96 -5.55
C THR A 230 11.85 -17.84 -6.25
N CYS A 231 11.50 -16.58 -5.94
CA CYS A 231 12.16 -15.41 -6.49
C CYS A 231 13.41 -15.10 -5.68
N SER A 232 14.48 -14.74 -6.38
CA SER A 232 15.78 -14.41 -5.80
C SER A 232 16.41 -13.25 -6.56
N GLY A 233 17.50 -12.72 -5.99
CA GLY A 233 18.22 -11.59 -6.58
C GLY A 233 17.35 -10.35 -6.69
N LEU A 234 16.63 -10.00 -5.62
CA LEU A 234 15.78 -8.82 -5.62
C LEU A 234 16.67 -7.58 -5.64
N ALA A 235 16.41 -6.68 -6.58
CA ALA A 235 17.12 -5.41 -6.68
C ALA A 235 16.15 -4.32 -7.15
N ILE A 236 16.43 -3.08 -6.76
CA ILE A 236 15.76 -1.91 -7.32
C ILE A 236 16.43 -1.58 -8.65
N TRP A 237 15.61 -1.50 -9.68
CA TRP A 237 16.01 -1.09 -11.03
C TRP A 237 15.34 0.21 -11.39
N MET A 238 15.97 0.91 -12.32
CA MET A 238 15.47 2.13 -12.92
C MET A 238 15.19 1.93 -14.39
N LEU A 239 14.06 2.46 -14.85
CA LEU A 239 13.72 2.64 -16.25
C LEU A 239 13.78 4.13 -16.60
N ASP A 240 14.51 4.45 -17.67
CA ASP A 240 14.49 5.79 -18.29
C ASP A 240 13.19 5.95 -19.11
N MET A 241 12.24 6.73 -18.59
CA MET A 241 10.94 6.90 -19.22
C MET A 241 11.00 7.61 -20.58
N THR A 242 12.12 8.26 -20.91
CA THR A 242 12.32 8.84 -22.26
C THR A 242 12.58 7.79 -23.34
N THR A 243 12.96 6.57 -22.92
CA THR A 243 13.20 5.42 -23.80
C THR A 243 12.16 4.32 -23.63
N ALA A 244 11.19 4.50 -22.73
CA ALA A 244 10.20 3.48 -22.41
C ALA A 244 9.32 3.17 -23.63
N GLY A 245 9.15 1.88 -23.91
CA GLY A 245 8.43 1.37 -25.08
C GLY A 245 9.20 1.43 -26.40
N ALA A 246 10.46 1.90 -26.42
CA ALA A 246 11.29 1.81 -27.62
C ALA A 246 11.46 0.36 -28.07
N ASP A 247 11.40 0.11 -29.38
CA ASP A 247 11.47 -1.24 -29.98
C ASP A 247 10.50 -2.23 -29.31
N ASP A 248 9.23 -1.84 -29.19
CA ASP A 248 8.18 -2.60 -28.51
C ASP A 248 8.55 -3.02 -27.07
N GLY A 249 9.33 -2.18 -26.39
CA GLY A 249 9.80 -2.40 -25.01
C GLY A 249 11.17 -3.06 -24.89
N TYR A 250 11.75 -3.60 -25.98
CA TYR A 250 13.07 -4.24 -25.95
C TYR A 250 14.24 -3.23 -26.03
N GLY A 251 13.98 -2.02 -26.51
CA GLY A 251 14.97 -0.95 -26.66
C GLY A 251 15.02 0.02 -25.49
N ALA A 252 14.25 -0.22 -24.43
CA ALA A 252 14.20 0.65 -23.27
C ALA A 252 15.48 0.55 -22.43
N ARG A 253 15.95 1.70 -21.95
CA ARG A 253 17.17 1.79 -21.13
C ARG A 253 16.84 1.54 -19.66
N THR A 254 17.47 0.51 -19.09
CA THR A 254 17.35 0.18 -17.67
C THR A 254 18.70 -0.06 -17.01
N PHE A 255 18.77 0.10 -15.69
CA PHE A 255 19.95 -0.19 -14.89
C PHE A 255 19.58 -0.43 -13.42
N ALA A 256 20.40 -1.19 -12.69
CA ALA A 256 20.22 -1.40 -11.26
C ALA A 256 20.67 -0.18 -10.44
N VAL A 257 19.96 0.09 -9.35
CA VAL A 257 20.31 1.10 -8.33
C VAL A 257 20.88 0.44 -7.10
N THR A 258 20.40 -0.76 -6.77
CA THR A 258 20.92 -1.55 -5.65
C THR A 258 21.63 -2.81 -6.14
N ARG A 259 22.43 -3.42 -5.28
CA ARG A 259 22.82 -4.83 -5.46
C ARG A 259 21.61 -5.75 -5.32
N GLU A 260 21.85 -7.03 -5.57
CA GLU A 260 20.91 -8.11 -5.33
C GLU A 260 20.89 -8.50 -3.85
N TYR A 261 19.69 -8.58 -3.28
CA TYR A 261 19.46 -8.95 -1.88
C TYR A 261 18.37 -10.02 -1.77
N SER A 262 18.26 -10.60 -0.57
CA SER A 262 17.27 -11.63 -0.27
C SER A 262 15.84 -11.09 -0.22
N ARG A 263 15.68 -9.80 0.12
CA ARG A 263 14.40 -9.10 0.14
C ARG A 263 14.59 -7.60 -0.05
N ILE A 264 13.97 -7.06 -1.09
CA ILE A 264 13.73 -5.62 -1.27
C ILE A 264 12.31 -5.47 -1.82
N GLU A 265 11.55 -4.54 -1.25
CA GLU A 265 10.16 -4.28 -1.63
C GLU A 265 9.79 -2.80 -1.41
N ALA A 266 8.72 -2.39 -2.08
CA ALA A 266 8.02 -1.12 -2.00
C ALA A 266 8.94 0.11 -2.02
N PRO A 267 9.71 0.35 -3.10
CA PRO A 267 10.47 1.59 -3.23
C PRO A 267 9.52 2.80 -3.26
N ALA A 268 9.96 3.93 -2.74
CA ALA A 268 9.26 5.21 -2.81
C ALA A 268 10.25 6.37 -2.97
N TRP A 269 9.94 7.30 -3.86
CA TRP A 269 10.77 8.47 -4.14
C TRP A 269 10.64 9.54 -3.07
N SER A 270 11.77 10.16 -2.73
CA SER A 270 11.76 11.46 -2.06
C SER A 270 11.09 12.50 -2.96
N PRO A 271 10.39 13.51 -2.41
CA PRO A 271 9.69 14.53 -3.20
C PRO A 271 10.63 15.36 -4.09
N ASP A 272 11.90 15.47 -3.73
CA ASP A 272 12.94 16.14 -4.52
C ASP A 272 13.56 15.24 -5.61
N GLY A 273 13.21 13.95 -5.66
CA GLY A 273 13.70 12.99 -6.63
C GLY A 273 15.18 12.61 -6.48
N THR A 274 15.80 12.88 -5.32
CA THR A 274 17.24 12.63 -5.09
C THR A 274 17.53 11.33 -4.33
N SER A 275 16.52 10.67 -3.77
CA SER A 275 16.69 9.40 -3.07
C SER A 275 15.45 8.52 -3.15
N LEU A 276 15.65 7.24 -2.85
CA LEU A 276 14.59 6.25 -2.69
C LEU A 276 14.62 5.74 -1.25
N VAL A 277 13.45 5.54 -0.65
CA VAL A 277 13.28 4.71 0.55
C VAL A 277 12.64 3.38 0.15
N PHE A 278 12.99 2.29 0.80
CA PHE A 278 12.45 0.96 0.52
C PHE A 278 12.49 0.07 1.76
N SER A 279 11.69 -1.00 1.77
CA SER A 279 11.77 -2.07 2.77
C SER A 279 12.78 -3.12 2.32
N GLY A 280 13.69 -3.51 3.21
CA GLY A 280 14.75 -4.46 2.93
C GLY A 280 14.94 -5.48 4.04
N GLY A 281 15.43 -6.67 3.67
CA GLY A 281 15.90 -7.67 4.63
C GLY A 281 17.14 -7.18 5.39
N LEU A 282 17.45 -7.83 6.52
CA LEU A 282 18.62 -7.48 7.33
C LEU A 282 19.96 -7.74 6.62
N ASP A 283 19.97 -8.55 5.57
CA ASP A 283 21.13 -8.78 4.72
C ASP A 283 21.56 -7.53 3.93
N VAL A 284 20.65 -6.58 3.72
CA VAL A 284 20.97 -5.25 3.20
C VAL A 284 21.99 -4.52 4.08
N ALA A 285 21.89 -4.71 5.41
CA ALA A 285 22.85 -4.21 6.39
C ALA A 285 24.00 -5.17 6.70
N GLY A 286 24.17 -6.25 5.90
CA GLY A 286 25.16 -7.31 6.15
C GLY A 286 24.84 -8.19 7.37
N GLN A 287 23.61 -8.16 7.87
CA GLN A 287 23.14 -8.93 9.02
C GLN A 287 22.33 -10.15 8.58
N ARG A 288 22.09 -11.09 9.49
CA ARG A 288 21.19 -12.23 9.27
C ARG A 288 20.07 -12.16 10.29
N GLY A 289 18.85 -12.48 9.88
CA GLY A 289 17.71 -12.54 10.79
C GLY A 289 16.39 -12.54 10.03
N VAL A 290 15.30 -12.55 10.79
CA VAL A 290 13.93 -12.43 10.29
C VAL A 290 13.46 -11.00 10.55
N GLY A 291 12.70 -10.44 9.62
CA GLY A 291 12.18 -9.07 9.70
C GLY A 291 12.60 -8.22 8.51
N THR A 292 12.09 -6.99 8.48
CA THR A 292 12.48 -5.98 7.50
C THR A 292 12.74 -4.65 8.18
N GLU A 293 13.57 -3.84 7.54
CA GLU A 293 13.87 -2.47 7.95
C GLU A 293 13.73 -1.56 6.76
N LEU A 294 13.55 -0.27 7.04
CA LEU A 294 13.60 0.73 5.99
C LEU A 294 15.04 1.12 5.72
N PHE A 295 15.35 1.25 4.45
CA PHE A 295 16.63 1.74 3.95
C PHE A 295 16.38 2.89 2.98
N SER A 296 17.34 3.79 2.86
CA SER A 296 17.36 4.75 1.77
C SER A 296 18.65 4.66 0.97
N VAL A 297 18.55 4.93 -0.32
CA VAL A 297 19.67 4.99 -1.26
C VAL A 297 19.59 6.28 -2.06
N ASP A 298 20.74 6.92 -2.28
CA ASP A 298 20.81 8.15 -3.06
C ASP A 298 20.70 7.82 -4.55
N PHE A 299 20.00 8.67 -5.28
CA PHE A 299 19.86 8.60 -6.73
C PHE A 299 20.49 9.82 -7.39
N ASP A 300 21.55 9.58 -8.17
CA ASP A 300 22.22 10.63 -8.95
C ASP A 300 21.81 10.54 -10.43
N ALA A 301 20.88 11.41 -10.82
CA ALA A 301 20.42 11.51 -12.21
C ALA A 301 21.56 11.83 -13.21
N SER A 302 22.62 12.53 -12.79
CA SER A 302 23.75 12.84 -13.66
C SER A 302 24.63 11.62 -13.92
N SER A 303 24.86 10.81 -12.89
CA SER A 303 25.51 9.50 -13.04
C SER A 303 24.64 8.53 -13.84
N ALA A 304 23.32 8.58 -13.67
CA ALA A 304 22.38 7.84 -14.51
C ALA A 304 22.53 8.24 -15.96
N ASP A 305 22.55 9.53 -16.29
CA ASP A 305 22.71 10.03 -17.66
C ASP A 305 24.04 9.61 -18.29
N ALA A 306 25.14 9.67 -17.52
CA ALA A 306 26.45 9.24 -17.96
C ALA A 306 26.62 7.71 -18.05
N GLY A 307 25.68 6.92 -17.53
CA GLY A 307 25.79 5.46 -17.45
C GLY A 307 26.84 5.00 -16.42
N THR A 308 27.10 5.81 -15.40
CA THR A 308 28.12 5.59 -14.37
C THR A 308 27.50 5.39 -12.98
N MET A 309 26.27 4.86 -12.92
CA MET A 309 25.57 4.63 -11.66
C MET A 309 26.38 3.74 -10.71
N VAL A 310 26.50 4.20 -9.46
CA VAL A 310 27.11 3.44 -8.38
C VAL A 310 26.00 2.70 -7.64
N LEU A 311 26.11 1.37 -7.54
CA LEU A 311 25.15 0.56 -6.78
C LEU A 311 25.26 0.86 -5.29
N ASP A 312 24.10 0.93 -4.62
CA ASP A 312 23.98 1.19 -3.19
C ASP A 312 24.64 2.51 -2.76
N HIS A 313 24.58 3.53 -3.62
CA HIS A 313 25.18 4.84 -3.35
C HIS A 313 24.58 5.47 -2.09
N ASN A 314 25.42 5.71 -1.08
CA ASN A 314 25.03 6.21 0.25
C ASN A 314 23.87 5.43 0.89
N LEU A 315 23.82 4.12 0.65
CA LEU A 315 22.83 3.24 1.26
C LEU A 315 22.91 3.33 2.79
N ARG A 316 21.79 3.71 3.43
CA ARG A 316 21.65 3.85 4.89
C ARG A 316 20.39 3.16 5.39
N ARG A 317 20.46 2.63 6.61
CA ARG A 317 19.31 2.09 7.34
C ARG A 317 18.60 3.24 8.06
N ILE A 318 17.28 3.31 7.92
CA ILE A 318 16.42 4.37 8.47
C ILE A 318 15.73 3.92 9.76
N THR A 319 15.31 2.66 9.83
CA THR A 319 14.70 2.09 11.04
C THR A 319 15.61 1.05 11.68
N SER A 320 15.64 1.03 13.00
CA SER A 320 16.28 -0.03 13.76
C SER A 320 15.25 -0.68 14.66
N THR A 321 15.16 -2.00 14.57
CA THR A 321 14.25 -2.76 15.41
C THR A 321 15.04 -3.62 16.39
N THR A 322 14.83 -3.39 17.68
CA THR A 322 15.33 -4.24 18.76
C THR A 322 14.28 -5.27 19.12
N MET A 323 14.58 -6.55 18.95
CA MET A 323 13.73 -7.63 19.47
C MET A 323 13.96 -7.79 20.97
N SER A 324 12.90 -7.66 21.76
CA SER A 324 12.96 -8.00 23.18
C SER A 324 13.12 -9.50 23.36
N ALA A 325 13.93 -9.93 24.33
CA ALA A 325 14.07 -11.34 24.64
C ALA A 325 12.72 -11.92 25.10
N GLY A 326 12.21 -12.91 24.38
CA GLY A 326 10.91 -13.52 24.64
C GLY A 326 9.73 -12.88 23.91
N ASP A 327 9.97 -11.94 22.98
CA ASP A 327 8.94 -11.49 22.04
C ASP A 327 8.45 -12.69 21.22
N PRO A 328 7.15 -13.04 21.27
CA PRO A 328 6.62 -14.23 20.61
C PRO A 328 6.71 -14.17 19.09
N ILE A 329 6.94 -12.99 18.49
CA ILE A 329 7.03 -12.84 17.03
C ILE A 329 8.48 -12.87 16.56
N ALA A 330 8.76 -13.81 15.66
CA ALA A 330 10.03 -13.87 14.95
C ALA A 330 10.10 -12.73 13.91
N GLY A 331 10.72 -11.61 14.29
CA GLY A 331 11.03 -10.50 13.39
C GLY A 331 9.91 -9.49 13.22
N ILE A 332 10.24 -8.22 13.38
CA ILE A 332 9.34 -7.10 13.07
C ILE A 332 9.45 -6.77 11.58
N LEU A 333 8.31 -6.46 10.98
CA LEU A 333 8.22 -6.07 9.57
C LEU A 333 7.96 -4.57 9.51
N ASN A 334 8.83 -3.84 8.81
CA ASN A 334 8.64 -2.45 8.42
C ASN A 334 8.52 -2.42 6.89
N THR A 335 7.37 -2.07 6.35
CA THR A 335 7.02 -2.25 4.92
C THR A 335 6.28 -1.04 4.36
N SER A 336 6.12 -0.98 3.02
CA SER A 336 5.33 0.04 2.32
C SER A 336 5.65 1.50 2.70
N PRO A 337 6.92 1.95 2.66
CA PRO A 337 7.25 3.31 3.01
C PRO A 337 6.72 4.33 1.98
N CYS A 338 6.40 5.54 2.44
CA CYS A 338 6.15 6.71 1.60
C CYS A 338 6.62 7.98 2.30
N TYR A 339 7.06 8.98 1.53
CA TYR A 339 7.51 10.26 2.09
C TYR A 339 6.34 11.19 2.41
N SER A 340 6.53 12.04 3.42
CA SER A 340 5.74 13.27 3.55
C SER A 340 5.94 14.19 2.33
N PRO A 341 5.00 15.09 2.02
CA PRO A 341 5.13 16.00 0.88
C PRO A 341 6.37 16.92 0.93
N ASP A 342 6.84 17.24 2.13
CA ASP A 342 8.04 18.05 2.37
C ASP A 342 9.33 17.22 2.44
N GLY A 343 9.23 15.88 2.36
CA GLY A 343 10.35 14.94 2.43
C GLY A 343 11.00 14.80 3.80
N SER A 344 10.46 15.43 4.85
CA SER A 344 11.06 15.40 6.19
C SER A 344 10.77 14.13 6.98
N GLN A 345 9.70 13.41 6.63
CA GLN A 345 9.24 12.20 7.30
C GLN A 345 9.04 11.06 6.31
N VAL A 346 9.18 9.84 6.79
CA VAL A 346 8.75 8.61 6.11
C VAL A 346 7.65 7.96 6.93
N TYR A 347 6.50 7.73 6.29
CA TYR A 347 5.40 6.94 6.83
C TYR A 347 5.49 5.53 6.30
N PHE A 348 5.16 4.54 7.12
CA PHE A 348 5.32 3.14 6.74
C PHE A 348 4.41 2.24 7.58
N ILE A 349 4.28 0.99 7.16
CA ILE A 349 3.55 -0.04 7.89
C ILE A 349 4.49 -0.80 8.79
N SER A 350 4.15 -0.95 10.07
CA SER A 350 4.91 -1.78 11.00
C SER A 350 4.04 -2.76 11.78
N THR A 351 4.60 -3.94 12.05
CA THR A 351 4.06 -4.94 13.01
C THR A 351 4.61 -4.74 14.43
N ARG A 352 5.30 -3.61 14.68
CA ARG A 352 5.64 -3.15 16.03
C ARG A 352 4.38 -3.12 16.88
N ARG A 353 4.51 -3.58 18.12
CA ARG A 353 3.39 -3.62 19.06
C ARG A 353 2.98 -2.20 19.46
N VAL A 354 1.69 -1.91 19.34
CA VAL A 354 1.09 -0.68 19.87
C VAL A 354 0.84 -0.87 21.37
N PRO A 355 1.29 0.01 22.28
CA PRO A 355 1.14 -0.20 23.72
C PRO A 355 -0.31 -0.42 24.19
N ALA A 356 -1.28 0.17 23.50
CA ALA A 356 -2.71 0.07 23.81
C ALA A 356 -3.39 -1.21 23.28
N LEU A 357 -2.72 -2.00 22.43
CA LEU A 357 -3.29 -3.20 21.81
C LEU A 357 -2.45 -4.45 22.16
N THR A 358 -3.13 -5.57 22.35
CA THR A 358 -2.49 -6.85 22.65
C THR A 358 -2.09 -7.62 21.39
N LEU A 359 -2.56 -7.19 20.21
CA LEU A 359 -2.33 -7.83 18.92
C LEU A 359 -1.25 -7.07 18.13
N HIS A 360 -0.47 -7.80 17.34
CA HIS A 360 0.55 -7.26 16.44
C HIS A 360 -0.04 -6.99 15.06
N ASP A 361 -1.09 -6.18 15.02
CA ASP A 361 -1.71 -5.77 13.76
C ASP A 361 -0.79 -4.79 13.02
N ARG A 362 -0.97 -4.67 11.69
CA ARG A 362 -0.22 -3.69 10.93
C ARG A 362 -0.79 -2.30 11.18
N ASN A 363 0.07 -1.39 11.61
CA ASN A 363 -0.29 -0.01 11.89
C ASN A 363 0.59 0.94 11.08
N VAL A 364 0.19 2.21 11.00
CA VAL A 364 0.97 3.24 10.32
C VAL A 364 1.88 3.94 11.32
N TRP A 365 3.17 3.87 11.05
CA TRP A 365 4.24 4.49 11.81
C TRP A 365 4.87 5.61 10.98
N ARG A 366 5.59 6.50 11.65
CA ARG A 366 6.42 7.52 11.02
C ARG A 366 7.81 7.57 11.63
N VAL A 367 8.78 8.02 10.85
CA VAL A 367 10.15 8.25 11.29
C VAL A 367 10.73 9.42 10.50
N PRO A 368 11.65 10.23 11.06
CA PRO A 368 12.39 11.20 10.27
C PRO A 368 13.06 10.55 9.06
N ALA A 369 13.02 11.20 7.91
CA ALA A 369 13.57 10.68 6.66
C ALA A 369 15.09 10.44 6.69
N ASP A 370 15.80 11.05 7.64
CA ASP A 370 17.22 10.85 7.88
C ASP A 370 17.53 9.68 8.84
N GLY A 371 16.50 9.05 9.43
CA GLY A 371 16.65 7.98 10.43
C GLY A 371 17.24 8.44 11.76
N SER A 372 17.19 9.74 12.06
CA SER A 372 17.83 10.32 13.26
C SER A 372 17.11 10.01 14.58
N LEU A 373 15.83 9.63 14.53
CA LEU A 373 15.00 9.30 15.69
C LEU A 373 14.37 7.92 15.53
N GLU A 374 13.91 7.38 16.65
CA GLU A 374 13.11 6.15 16.65
C GLU A 374 11.75 6.40 15.97
N PRO A 375 11.20 5.38 15.29
CA PRO A 375 9.85 5.45 14.77
C PRO A 375 8.81 5.65 15.87
N GLU A 376 7.80 6.45 15.55
CA GLU A 376 6.64 6.69 16.40
C GLU A 376 5.38 6.19 15.70
N ILE A 377 4.43 5.67 16.45
CA ILE A 377 3.10 5.38 15.92
C ILE A 377 2.44 6.68 15.43
N TYR A 378 1.90 6.66 14.21
CA TYR A 378 1.25 7.81 13.60
C TYR A 378 -0.27 7.64 13.54
N TYR A 379 -0.71 6.46 13.10
CA TYR A 379 -2.11 6.11 12.97
C TYR A 379 -2.28 4.62 13.17
N HIS A 380 -3.32 4.26 13.89
CA HIS A 380 -3.73 2.88 14.08
C HIS A 380 -5.24 2.76 14.15
N THR A 381 -5.71 1.56 13.81
CA THR A 381 -7.08 1.15 14.08
C THR A 381 -7.10 -0.13 14.93
N ARG A 382 -8.22 -0.85 14.94
CA ARG A 382 -8.31 -2.24 15.41
C ARG A 382 -8.30 -3.26 14.27
N GLY A 383 -8.08 -2.78 13.04
CA GLY A 383 -7.91 -3.57 11.83
C GLY A 383 -6.45 -3.60 11.38
N ASP A 384 -6.28 -4.00 10.14
CA ASP A 384 -4.99 -4.29 9.52
C ASP A 384 -4.71 -3.26 8.42
N GLU A 385 -3.87 -2.25 8.72
CA GLU A 385 -3.53 -1.17 7.80
C GLU A 385 -2.50 -1.61 6.75
N SER A 386 -2.65 -1.10 5.52
CA SER A 386 -1.70 -1.37 4.45
C SER A 386 -1.59 -0.24 3.42
N HIS A 387 -0.44 -0.21 2.75
CA HIS A 387 -0.16 0.64 1.58
C HIS A 387 -0.46 2.14 1.77
N PRO A 388 0.11 2.78 2.80
CA PRO A 388 -0.08 4.20 3.03
C PRO A 388 0.50 5.01 1.86
N THR A 389 -0.17 6.09 1.49
CA THR A 389 0.35 7.11 0.58
C THR A 389 -0.04 8.49 1.09
N MET A 390 0.94 9.38 1.17
CA MET A 390 0.70 10.76 1.54
C MET A 390 0.27 11.55 0.30
N THR A 391 -0.84 12.26 0.42
CA THR A 391 -1.29 13.20 -0.60
C THR A 391 -0.53 14.53 -0.49
N SER A 392 -0.56 15.35 -1.54
CA SER A 392 0.11 16.66 -1.57
C SER A 392 -0.37 17.64 -0.49
N ASN A 393 -1.60 17.47 0.02
CA ASN A 393 -2.15 18.26 1.12
C ASN A 393 -1.91 17.63 2.51
N GLY A 394 -1.09 16.57 2.61
CA GLY A 394 -0.71 15.95 3.87
C GLY A 394 -1.77 15.01 4.46
N TRP A 395 -2.76 14.58 3.68
CA TRP A 395 -3.68 13.52 4.09
C TRP A 395 -3.04 12.16 3.86
N LEU A 396 -3.44 11.19 4.67
CA LEU A 396 -3.02 9.80 4.52
C LEU A 396 -4.12 9.06 3.77
N LEU A 397 -3.81 8.55 2.58
CA LEU A 397 -4.64 7.59 1.86
C LEU A 397 -4.09 6.18 2.14
N MET A 398 -4.95 5.24 2.53
CA MET A 398 -4.54 3.88 2.88
C MET A 398 -5.65 2.87 2.66
N SER A 399 -5.29 1.59 2.75
CA SER A 399 -6.21 0.48 2.85
C SER A 399 -6.25 -0.04 4.30
N SER A 400 -7.43 -0.38 4.82
CA SER A 400 -7.58 -0.97 6.17
C SER A 400 -8.76 -1.93 6.24
N THR A 401 -8.63 -2.99 7.04
CA THR A 401 -9.71 -3.95 7.35
C THR A 401 -10.63 -3.50 8.50
N LEU A 402 -10.51 -2.25 8.97
CA LEU A 402 -11.33 -1.69 10.05
C LEU A 402 -12.85 -1.85 9.84
N GLY A 403 -13.31 -1.94 8.59
CA GLY A 403 -14.74 -1.76 8.27
C GLY A 403 -15.22 -0.33 8.58
N PHE A 404 -16.52 -0.14 8.76
CA PHE A 404 -17.07 1.21 8.95
C PHE A 404 -16.58 1.87 10.26
N PRO A 405 -16.11 3.13 10.23
CA PRO A 405 -15.73 3.87 11.43
C PRO A 405 -16.88 3.95 12.43
N THR A 406 -16.58 3.90 13.73
CA THR A 406 -17.62 3.86 14.78
C THR A 406 -18.54 5.09 14.73
N GLU A 407 -17.97 6.26 14.48
CA GLU A 407 -18.65 7.53 14.34
C GLU A 407 -19.64 7.52 13.16
N MET A 408 -19.24 6.87 12.06
CA MET A 408 -20.10 6.67 10.90
C MET A 408 -21.24 5.70 11.23
N LEU A 409 -20.94 4.57 11.87
CA LEU A 409 -21.95 3.61 12.32
C LEU A 409 -22.98 4.25 13.27
N ASP A 410 -22.52 5.07 14.20
CA ASP A 410 -23.40 5.75 15.17
C ASP A 410 -24.25 6.84 14.50
N ARG A 411 -23.70 7.59 13.54
CA ARG A 411 -24.47 8.52 12.69
C ARG A 411 -25.56 7.79 11.92
N LEU A 412 -25.21 6.69 11.24
CA LEU A 412 -26.14 5.89 10.45
C LEU A 412 -27.26 5.29 11.31
N ALA A 413 -26.94 4.85 12.53
CA ALA A 413 -27.94 4.38 13.50
C ALA A 413 -28.92 5.50 13.87
N ALA A 414 -28.42 6.72 14.14
CA ALA A 414 -29.26 7.87 14.46
C ALA A 414 -30.18 8.26 13.29
N GLU A 415 -29.66 8.26 12.07
CA GLU A 415 -30.43 8.54 10.86
C GLU A 415 -31.48 7.46 10.57
N ALA A 416 -31.12 6.18 10.71
CA ALA A 416 -32.04 5.05 10.60
C ALA A 416 -33.19 5.19 11.60
N TYR A 417 -32.89 5.55 12.85
CA TYR A 417 -33.90 5.81 13.86
C TYR A 417 -34.86 6.95 13.45
N GLN A 418 -34.34 8.08 12.93
CA GLN A 418 -35.22 9.16 12.46
C GLN A 418 -36.11 8.72 11.29
N ARG A 419 -35.57 7.95 10.34
CA ARG A 419 -36.34 7.41 9.20
C ARG A 419 -37.44 6.46 9.67
N ILE A 420 -37.12 5.54 10.58
CA ILE A 420 -38.08 4.61 11.17
C ILE A 420 -39.18 5.38 11.90
N ARG A 421 -38.82 6.42 12.66
CA ARG A 421 -39.77 7.28 13.36
C ARG A 421 -40.71 8.01 12.41
N GLN A 422 -40.19 8.57 11.31
CA GLN A 422 -41.00 9.22 10.28
C GLN A 422 -41.97 8.24 9.59
N LEU A 423 -41.48 7.04 9.24
CA LEU A 423 -42.30 5.99 8.64
C LEU A 423 -43.38 5.47 9.61
N ASN A 424 -43.04 5.32 10.89
CA ASN A 424 -43.98 4.95 11.95
C ASN A 424 -45.11 5.99 12.04
N GLN A 425 -44.77 7.29 12.06
CA GLN A 425 -45.75 8.37 12.07
C GLN A 425 -46.64 8.35 10.81
N TYR A 426 -46.04 8.19 9.63
CA TYR A 426 -46.78 8.11 8.37
C TYR A 426 -47.77 6.94 8.36
N ASN A 427 -47.36 5.76 8.83
CA ASN A 427 -48.23 4.58 8.87
C ASN A 427 -49.38 4.75 9.87
N ILE A 428 -49.14 5.37 11.03
CA ILE A 428 -50.20 5.72 11.99
C ILE A 428 -51.29 6.58 11.34
N GLU A 429 -50.90 7.50 10.44
CA GLU A 429 -51.83 8.44 9.80
C GLU A 429 -52.57 7.82 8.60
N ASN A 430 -51.96 6.86 7.91
CA ASN A 430 -52.44 6.39 6.60
C ASN A 430 -52.95 4.95 6.58
N ASP A 431 -52.68 4.16 7.62
CA ASP A 431 -53.14 2.77 7.74
C ASP A 431 -53.87 2.55 9.09
N PRO A 432 -55.21 2.44 9.08
CA PRO A 432 -56.00 2.31 10.31
C PRO A 432 -55.77 0.98 11.06
N ASP A 433 -55.23 -0.04 10.38
CA ASP A 433 -54.93 -1.34 10.97
C ASP A 433 -53.47 -1.44 11.46
N TYR A 434 -52.67 -0.38 11.25
CA TYR A 434 -51.27 -0.35 11.66
C TYR A 434 -51.11 -0.27 13.18
N ILE A 435 -50.29 -1.16 13.74
CA ILE A 435 -49.90 -1.15 15.15
C ILE A 435 -48.65 -0.26 15.29
N PRO A 436 -48.72 0.89 15.99
CA PRO A 436 -47.58 1.79 16.16
C PRO A 436 -46.39 1.08 16.82
N LYS A 437 -45.18 1.27 16.27
CA LYS A 437 -43.96 0.85 16.93
C LYS A 437 -43.70 1.71 18.16
N SER A 438 -43.36 1.07 19.28
CA SER A 438 -42.85 1.74 20.48
C SER A 438 -41.46 2.34 20.24
N GLU A 439 -41.08 3.30 21.07
CA GLU A 439 -39.74 3.91 21.07
C GLU A 439 -38.61 2.86 21.11
N ILE A 440 -38.76 1.85 21.96
CA ILE A 440 -37.79 0.77 22.14
C ILE A 440 -37.69 -0.07 20.87
N GLN A 441 -38.80 -0.36 20.19
CA GLN A 441 -38.79 -1.13 18.93
C GLN A 441 -38.08 -0.34 17.81
N MET A 442 -38.37 0.95 17.67
CA MET A 442 -37.70 1.79 16.67
C MET A 442 -36.19 1.89 16.91
N TYR A 443 -35.78 2.08 18.17
CA TYR A 443 -34.37 2.09 18.54
C TYR A 443 -33.70 0.73 18.30
N THR A 444 -34.37 -0.37 18.62
CA THR A 444 -33.85 -1.73 18.39
C THR A 444 -33.62 -1.99 16.91
N GLU A 445 -34.56 -1.60 16.05
CA GLU A 445 -34.41 -1.71 14.59
C GLU A 445 -33.24 -0.87 14.05
N ALA A 446 -33.05 0.35 14.57
CA ALA A 446 -31.91 1.18 14.21
C ALA A 446 -30.56 0.58 14.64
N VAL A 447 -30.50 -0.02 15.83
CA VAL A 447 -29.31 -0.75 16.30
C VAL A 447 -29.05 -2.00 15.46
N LEU A 448 -30.08 -2.72 15.02
CA LEU A 448 -29.91 -3.87 14.12
C LEU A 448 -29.33 -3.44 12.77
N ALA A 449 -29.75 -2.30 12.22
CA ALA A 449 -29.16 -1.75 10.99
C ALA A 449 -27.67 -1.41 11.19
N ARG A 450 -27.30 -0.82 12.33
CA ARG A 450 -25.90 -0.59 12.72
C ARG A 450 -25.10 -1.89 12.78
N GLN A 451 -25.66 -2.93 13.39
CA GLN A 451 -25.00 -4.24 13.53
C GLN A 451 -24.78 -4.94 12.18
N GLN A 452 -25.71 -4.78 11.23
CA GLN A 452 -25.53 -5.30 9.88
C GLN A 452 -24.33 -4.69 9.17
N LEU A 453 -24.07 -3.39 9.37
CA LEU A 453 -22.89 -2.73 8.80
C LEU A 453 -21.60 -3.05 9.56
N ALA A 454 -21.69 -3.27 10.87
CA ALA A 454 -20.54 -3.70 11.67
C ALA A 454 -20.03 -5.10 11.26
N PHE A 455 -20.86 -5.93 10.61
CA PHE A 455 -20.44 -7.23 10.09
C PHE A 455 -19.26 -7.15 9.11
N PHE A 456 -19.07 -6.03 8.42
CA PHE A 456 -17.99 -5.85 7.45
C PHE A 456 -16.61 -5.61 8.10
N GLU A 457 -16.54 -5.39 9.42
CA GLU A 457 -15.28 -5.26 10.16
C GLU A 457 -14.48 -6.58 10.07
N GLY A 458 -13.24 -6.49 9.58
CA GLY A 458 -12.33 -7.64 9.42
C GLY A 458 -12.64 -8.58 8.26
N VAL A 459 -13.71 -8.35 7.50
CA VAL A 459 -14.12 -9.21 6.37
C VAL A 459 -13.52 -8.73 5.04
N MET A 460 -13.37 -7.41 4.88
CA MET A 460 -12.89 -6.77 3.66
C MET A 460 -11.97 -5.59 4.00
N SER A 461 -11.10 -5.18 3.08
CA SER A 461 -10.31 -3.96 3.24
C SER A 461 -10.87 -2.81 2.41
N HIS A 462 -11.14 -1.68 3.06
CA HIS A 462 -11.64 -0.47 2.43
C HIS A 462 -10.52 0.57 2.26
N LEU A 463 -10.74 1.52 1.37
CA LEU A 463 -9.88 2.69 1.19
C LEU A 463 -10.34 3.84 2.09
N TYR A 464 -9.39 4.52 2.72
CA TYR A 464 -9.66 5.64 3.61
C TYR A 464 -8.77 6.83 3.34
N PHE A 465 -9.31 8.02 3.52
CA PHE A 465 -8.54 9.22 3.82
C PHE A 465 -8.54 9.45 5.33
N TYR A 466 -7.36 9.67 5.90
CA TYR A 466 -7.19 10.14 7.27
C TYR A 466 -6.59 11.54 7.28
N ARG A 467 -7.21 12.42 8.05
CA ARG A 467 -6.76 13.79 8.32
C ARG A 467 -6.47 13.90 9.83
N PRO A 468 -5.20 14.09 10.22
CA PRO A 468 -4.81 14.16 11.62
C PRO A 468 -5.35 15.39 12.35
#